data_AF-A0A2K9FPB5-F1
#
_entry.id   AF-A0A2K9FPB5-F1
#
_cell.length_a   1.000
_cell.length_b   1.000
_cell.length_c   1.000
_cell.angle_alpha   90.00
_cell.angle_beta   90.00
_cell.angle_gamma   90.00
#
_symmetry.space_group_name_H-M   'P 1'
#
loop_
_entity.id
_entity.type
_entity.pdbx_description
1 polymer ?
#
loop_
_entity_poly.entity_id
_entity_poly.type
_entity_poly.pdbx_seq_one_letter_code
_entity_poly.pdbx_strand_id
1 'polypeptide(L)'
;MEPSTTSVTATPSTAAVGAPVELDATVSCPEDPSGGLGVSFFDGPDLLATVPVAPDGTATYDTTFATTGTHTITAAYNGNDNCAASNDEATVTVSSSPTPPDPPYGFCVLACGGVINFTVGNIDNDVVVY
;
A
#
# COMPACT_ATOMS: atom_id res chain seq x y z
N MET A 1 -25.72 -15.36 -11.71
CA MET A 1 -24.60 -14.73 -10.98
C MET A 1 -24.30 -15.58 -9.78
N GLU A 2 -23.11 -16.16 -9.75
CA GLU A 2 -22.57 -16.93 -8.63
C GLU A 2 -22.06 -15.98 -7.54
N PRO A 3 -22.11 -16.37 -6.25
CA PRO A 3 -21.48 -15.59 -5.20
C PRO A 3 -19.96 -15.57 -5.39
N SER A 4 -19.35 -14.40 -5.21
CA SER A 4 -17.89 -14.24 -5.19
C SER A 4 -17.42 -13.76 -3.82
N THR A 5 -16.17 -14.05 -3.50
CA THR A 5 -15.50 -13.53 -2.30
C THR A 5 -14.24 -12.80 -2.73
N THR A 6 -14.12 -11.55 -2.34
CA THR A 6 -12.87 -10.78 -2.50
C THR A 6 -12.10 -10.87 -1.19
N SER A 7 -10.79 -10.98 -1.27
CA SER A 7 -9.89 -10.80 -0.14
C SER A 7 -8.82 -9.80 -0.51
N VAL A 8 -8.55 -8.84 0.36
CA VAL A 8 -7.49 -7.85 0.14
C VAL A 8 -6.41 -7.95 1.21
N THR A 9 -5.17 -7.85 0.75
CA THR A 9 -4.00 -7.79 1.62
C THR A 9 -3.17 -6.57 1.25
N ALA A 10 -2.65 -5.90 2.27
CA ALA A 10 -1.78 -4.76 2.10
C ALA A 10 -0.40 -5.09 2.67
N THR A 11 0.63 -4.98 1.83
CA THR A 11 1.99 -5.38 2.18
C THR A 11 2.94 -4.22 1.89
N PRO A 12 3.58 -3.62 2.92
CA PRO A 12 3.42 -3.88 4.35
C PRO A 12 2.14 -3.25 4.94
N SER A 13 1.56 -3.88 5.97
CA SER A 13 0.44 -3.32 6.74
C SER A 13 0.84 -2.15 7.65
N THR A 14 2.15 -1.94 7.83
CA THR A 14 2.75 -0.80 8.53
C THR A 14 3.78 -0.13 7.61
N ALA A 15 3.58 1.13 7.24
CA ALA A 15 4.46 1.85 6.32
C ALA A 15 4.85 3.22 6.89
N ALA A 16 5.98 3.78 6.44
CA ALA A 16 6.28 5.18 6.68
C ALA A 16 5.58 6.06 5.64
N VAL A 17 5.33 7.34 5.95
CA VAL A 17 4.83 8.30 4.94
C VAL A 17 5.73 8.28 3.70
N GLY A 18 5.12 8.13 2.52
CA GLY A 18 5.81 8.05 1.24
C GLY A 18 6.49 6.70 0.94
N ALA A 19 6.38 5.70 1.81
CA ALA A 19 6.82 4.35 1.50
C ALA A 19 5.79 3.65 0.57
N PRO A 20 6.25 2.81 -0.36
CA PRO A 20 5.36 2.02 -1.22
C PRO A 20 4.64 0.95 -0.40
N VAL A 21 3.36 0.77 -0.68
CA VAL A 21 2.50 -0.28 -0.15
C VAL A 21 1.82 -0.97 -1.32
N GLU A 22 2.03 -2.27 -1.42
CA GLU A 22 1.39 -3.11 -2.40
C GLU A 22 0.03 -3.58 -1.87
N LEU A 23 -1.03 -3.31 -2.61
CA LEU A 23 -2.38 -3.79 -2.34
C LEU A 23 -2.67 -4.94 -3.29
N ASP A 24 -2.81 -6.13 -2.74
CA ASP A 24 -3.16 -7.32 -3.50
C ASP A 24 -4.59 -7.75 -3.17
N ALA A 25 -5.47 -7.71 -4.17
CA ALA A 25 -6.83 -8.20 -4.07
C ALA A 25 -6.98 -9.50 -4.86
N THR A 26 -7.45 -10.55 -4.19
CA THR A 26 -7.76 -11.83 -4.81
C THR A 26 -9.27 -12.05 -4.79
N VAL A 27 -9.85 -12.26 -5.96
CA VAL A 27 -11.27 -12.56 -6.15
C VAL A 27 -11.43 -14.05 -6.41
N SER A 28 -12.13 -14.74 -5.51
CA SER A 28 -12.51 -16.14 -5.70
C SER A 28 -13.97 -16.21 -6.16
N CYS A 29 -14.17 -16.79 -7.34
CA CYS A 29 -15.48 -17.05 -7.93
C CYS A 29 -15.46 -18.44 -8.59
N PRO A 30 -16.59 -19.17 -8.63
CA PRO A 30 -16.69 -20.44 -9.35
C PRO A 30 -16.47 -20.31 -10.87
N GLU A 31 -16.82 -19.14 -11.42
CA GLU A 31 -16.62 -18.75 -12.81
C GLU A 31 -15.44 -17.78 -12.94
N ASP A 32 -15.01 -17.49 -14.16
CA ASP A 32 -13.94 -16.53 -14.43
C ASP A 32 -14.33 -15.12 -13.92
N PRO A 33 -13.62 -14.55 -12.92
CA PRO A 33 -13.88 -13.21 -12.40
C PRO A 33 -13.30 -12.10 -13.30
N SER A 34 -12.59 -12.43 -14.38
CA SER A 34 -12.06 -11.44 -15.32
C SER A 34 -13.15 -10.84 -16.23
N GLY A 35 -12.81 -9.79 -16.99
CA GLY A 35 -13.70 -9.21 -18.01
C GLY A 35 -14.77 -8.23 -17.51
N GLY A 36 -14.84 -7.94 -16.21
CA GLY A 36 -15.68 -6.87 -15.65
C GLY A 36 -14.97 -5.50 -15.57
N LEU A 37 -15.48 -4.60 -14.73
CA LEU A 37 -14.80 -3.34 -14.40
C LEU A 37 -13.51 -3.58 -13.59
N GLY A 38 -13.45 -4.70 -12.87
CA GLY A 38 -12.34 -5.07 -12.00
C GLY A 38 -12.58 -4.73 -10.53
N VAL A 39 -11.48 -4.62 -9.78
CA VAL A 39 -11.46 -4.24 -8.36
C VAL A 39 -11.14 -2.75 -8.23
N SER A 40 -12.01 -2.02 -7.56
CA SER A 40 -11.80 -0.62 -7.18
C SER A 40 -11.24 -0.56 -5.76
N PHE A 41 -10.04 0.01 -5.62
CA PHE A 41 -9.38 0.26 -4.34
C PHE A 41 -9.72 1.66 -3.85
N PHE A 42 -10.23 1.74 -2.62
CA PHE A 42 -10.55 2.98 -1.94
C PHE A 42 -9.73 3.11 -0.67
N ASP A 43 -9.42 4.35 -0.28
CA ASP A 43 -8.90 4.70 1.04
C ASP A 43 -9.95 5.56 1.74
N GLY A 44 -10.73 4.93 2.62
CA GLY A 44 -11.95 5.55 3.17
C GLY A 44 -12.93 5.98 2.05
N PRO A 45 -13.22 7.28 1.88
CA PRO A 45 -14.10 7.77 0.82
C PRO A 45 -13.40 7.99 -0.53
N ASP A 46 -12.06 7.97 -0.59
CA ASP A 46 -11.30 8.38 -1.76
C ASP A 46 -10.97 7.17 -2.64
N LEU A 47 -11.32 7.24 -3.94
CA LEU A 47 -10.96 6.21 -4.91
C LEU A 47 -9.46 6.36 -5.26
N LEU A 48 -8.67 5.33 -4.95
CA LEU A 48 -7.25 5.28 -5.32
C LEU A 48 -7.10 4.88 -6.79
N ALA A 49 -7.64 3.71 -7.14
CA ALA A 49 -7.52 3.15 -8.47
C ALA A 49 -8.60 2.09 -8.73
N THR A 50 -8.83 1.80 -10.01
CA THR A 50 -9.58 0.62 -10.43
C THR A 50 -8.67 -0.23 -11.30
N VAL A 51 -8.46 -1.48 -10.86
CA VAL A 51 -7.54 -2.42 -11.50
C VAL A 51 -8.34 -3.59 -12.06
N PRO A 52 -8.16 -3.93 -13.35
CA PRO A 52 -8.80 -5.10 -13.93
C PRO A 52 -8.31 -6.37 -13.24
N VAL A 53 -9.23 -7.32 -13.00
CA VAL A 53 -8.88 -8.63 -12.46
C VAL A 53 -8.22 -9.47 -13.55
N ALA A 54 -7.04 -9.99 -13.25
CA ALA A 54 -6.31 -10.89 -14.13
C ALA A 54 -6.99 -12.27 -14.17
N PRO A 55 -6.67 -13.13 -15.17
CA PRO A 55 -7.34 -14.42 -15.36
C PRO A 55 -7.15 -15.42 -14.21
N ASP A 56 -6.16 -15.18 -13.35
CA ASP A 56 -5.89 -15.91 -12.11
C ASP A 56 -6.72 -15.40 -10.92
N GLY A 57 -7.57 -14.37 -11.12
CA GLY A 57 -8.41 -13.77 -10.10
C GLY A 57 -7.71 -12.70 -9.26
N THR A 58 -6.50 -12.27 -9.63
CA THR A 58 -5.72 -11.30 -8.85
C THR A 58 -5.82 -9.88 -9.44
N ALA A 59 -5.71 -8.89 -8.57
CA ALA A 59 -5.61 -7.48 -8.92
C ALA A 59 -4.64 -6.81 -7.94
N THR A 60 -3.48 -6.40 -8.45
CA THR A 60 -2.42 -5.80 -7.64
C THR A 60 -2.30 -4.30 -7.95
N TYR A 61 -2.11 -3.48 -6.92
CA TYR A 61 -1.95 -2.04 -7.04
C TYR A 61 -0.93 -1.49 -6.04
N ASP A 62 0.11 -0.85 -6.55
CA ASP A 62 1.07 -0.12 -5.72
C ASP A 62 0.58 1.29 -5.42
N THR A 63 0.55 1.64 -4.13
CA THR A 63 0.19 2.99 -3.67
C THR A 63 1.18 3.52 -2.65
N THR A 64 1.12 4.83 -2.40
CA THR A 64 1.89 5.51 -1.35
C THR A 64 0.97 6.42 -0.57
N PHE A 65 1.09 6.43 0.76
CA PHE A 65 0.29 7.28 1.63
C PHE A 65 1.04 8.57 1.97
N ALA A 66 0.37 9.71 1.79
CA ALA A 66 0.91 11.03 2.09
C ALA A 66 0.63 11.51 3.53
N THR A 67 -0.33 10.88 4.20
CA THR A 67 -0.76 11.24 5.56
C THR A 67 -0.36 10.15 6.55
N THR A 68 0.02 10.55 7.76
CA THR A 68 0.16 9.62 8.88
C THR A 68 -1.21 9.27 9.45
N GLY A 69 -1.40 8.02 9.87
CA GLY A 69 -2.64 7.55 10.46
C GLY A 69 -2.98 6.13 10.04
N THR A 70 -4.14 5.66 10.49
CA THR A 70 -4.70 4.39 10.01
C THR A 70 -5.53 4.66 8.76
N HIS A 71 -5.14 4.03 7.66
CA HIS A 71 -5.82 4.03 6.38
C HIS A 71 -6.62 2.74 6.25
N THR A 72 -7.92 2.86 5.96
CA THR A 72 -8.81 1.71 5.73
C THR A 72 -8.96 1.55 4.23
N ILE A 73 -8.34 0.50 3.71
CA ILE A 73 -8.33 0.19 2.29
C ILE A 73 -9.47 -0.75 1.97
N THR A 74 -10.45 -0.26 1.21
CA THR A 74 -11.57 -1.08 0.73
C THR A 74 -11.28 -1.53 -0.69
N ALA A 75 -11.20 -2.84 -0.91
CA ALA A 75 -11.15 -3.43 -2.23
C ALA A 75 -12.57 -3.88 -2.61
N ALA A 76 -13.20 -3.17 -3.54
CA ALA A 76 -14.53 -3.48 -4.03
C ALA A 76 -14.43 -4.10 -5.43
N TYR A 77 -14.70 -5.40 -5.52
CA TYR A 77 -14.93 -6.08 -6.80
C TYR A 77 -16.30 -5.71 -7.34
N ASN A 78 -16.32 -5.08 -8.51
CA ASN A 78 -17.55 -4.55 -9.13
C ASN A 78 -18.47 -5.65 -9.71
N GLY A 79 -18.03 -6.91 -9.73
CA GLY A 79 -18.75 -7.99 -10.39
C GLY A 79 -18.56 -8.00 -11.91
N ASN A 80 -19.01 -9.09 -12.52
CA ASN A 80 -19.12 -9.26 -13.98
C ASN A 80 -20.43 -10.02 -14.29
N ASP A 81 -20.66 -10.39 -15.55
CA ASP A 81 -21.90 -11.09 -15.95
C ASP A 81 -22.12 -12.43 -15.21
N ASN A 82 -21.05 -13.06 -14.72
CA ASN A 82 -21.06 -14.40 -14.12
C ASN A 82 -20.93 -14.37 -12.59
N CYS A 83 -20.17 -13.42 -12.04
CA CYS A 83 -19.78 -13.30 -10.64
C CYS A 83 -20.41 -12.05 -10.01
N ALA A 84 -21.07 -12.22 -8.87
CA ALA A 84 -21.62 -11.11 -8.11
C ALA A 84 -20.52 -10.14 -7.61
N ALA A 85 -20.88 -8.89 -7.37
CA ALA A 85 -20.01 -7.92 -6.71
C ALA A 85 -19.72 -8.35 -5.27
N SER A 86 -18.49 -8.13 -4.80
CA SER A 86 -18.07 -8.41 -3.43
C SER A 86 -17.03 -7.38 -3.00
N ASN A 87 -16.81 -7.23 -1.69
CA ASN A 87 -15.85 -6.27 -1.16
C ASN A 87 -15.17 -6.83 0.07
N ASP A 88 -13.96 -6.34 0.33
CA ASP A 88 -13.19 -6.64 1.53
C ASP A 88 -12.37 -5.42 1.96
N GLU A 89 -11.91 -5.42 3.21
CA GLU A 89 -11.20 -4.28 3.81
C GLU A 89 -9.88 -4.72 4.46
N ALA A 90 -8.80 -4.00 4.14
CA ALA A 90 -7.52 -4.10 4.83
C ALA A 90 -7.22 -2.79 5.57
N THR A 91 -6.42 -2.87 6.63
CA THR A 91 -5.95 -1.67 7.34
C THR A 91 -4.46 -1.52 7.16
N VAL A 92 -4.04 -0.29 6.85
CA VAL A 92 -2.64 0.10 6.72
C VAL A 92 -2.36 1.19 7.74
N THR A 93 -1.32 1.01 8.54
CA THR A 93 -0.90 2.00 9.54
C THR A 93 0.31 2.75 9.03
N VAL A 94 0.15 4.06 8.82
CA VAL A 94 1.18 4.93 8.29
C VAL A 94 1.76 5.77 9.42
N SER A 95 3.04 5.55 9.70
CA SER A 95 3.77 6.28 10.73
C SER A 95 4.62 7.39 10.12
N SER A 96 4.83 8.47 10.86
CA SER A 96 5.89 9.43 10.50
C SER A 96 7.22 8.67 10.52
N SER A 97 8.10 8.91 9.53
CA SER A 97 9.47 8.42 9.61
C SER A 97 10.05 8.80 10.98
N PRO A 98 10.70 7.89 11.72
CA PRO A 98 11.27 8.24 13.01
C PRO A 98 12.23 9.40 12.80
N THR A 99 12.01 10.52 13.50
CA THR A 99 13.08 11.49 13.68
C THR A 99 14.27 10.73 14.24
N PRO A 100 15.46 10.78 13.60
CA PRO A 100 16.66 10.14 14.13
C PRO A 100 16.79 10.51 15.61
N PRO A 101 17.14 9.56 16.51
CA PRO A 101 17.37 9.89 17.91
C PRO A 101 18.32 11.08 17.98
N ASP A 102 17.89 12.17 18.61
CA ASP A 102 18.76 13.33 18.80
C ASP A 102 20.06 12.84 19.43
N PRO A 103 21.22 13.10 18.80
CA PRO A 103 22.48 12.71 19.41
C PRO A 103 22.61 13.41 20.77
N PRO A 104 23.10 12.73 21.82
CA PRO A 104 23.29 13.33 23.14
C PRO A 104 24.55 14.20 23.12
N TYR A 105 24.59 15.23 22.27
CA TYR A 105 25.66 16.22 22.30
C TYR A 105 25.04 17.60 22.36
N GLY A 106 25.16 18.16 23.57
CA GLY A 106 24.70 19.49 23.90
C GLY A 106 25.18 20.53 22.91
N PHE A 107 24.34 21.55 22.74
CA PHE A 107 24.69 22.91 22.42
C PHE A 107 26.14 23.13 21.99
N CYS A 108 26.38 23.19 20.69
CA CYS A 108 27.35 24.14 20.16
C CYS A 108 26.62 25.10 19.22
N VAL A 109 25.92 26.06 19.83
CA VAL A 109 25.67 27.35 19.21
C VAL A 109 27.04 27.97 19.05
N LEU A 110 27.59 28.03 17.83
CA LEU A 110 28.48 29.08 17.33
C LEU A 110 29.18 28.66 16.02
N ALA A 111 28.98 29.51 15.00
CA ALA A 111 29.86 29.73 13.85
C ALA A 111 29.92 28.65 12.75
N CYS A 112 29.12 28.83 11.69
CA CYS A 112 29.60 29.28 10.36
C CYS A 112 28.55 28.97 9.29
N GLY A 113 28.41 29.89 8.34
CA GLY A 113 27.31 29.94 7.38
C GLY A 113 27.18 28.71 6.47
N GLY A 114 25.91 28.36 6.24
CA GLY A 114 25.34 27.68 5.08
C GLY A 114 26.22 26.66 4.35
N VAL A 115 26.10 25.39 4.71
CA VAL A 115 26.53 24.26 3.89
C VAL A 115 25.47 23.17 3.93
N ILE A 116 24.68 23.06 2.85
CA ILE A 116 24.02 21.79 2.53
C ILE A 116 24.96 21.03 1.58
N ASN A 117 25.71 20.08 2.11
CA ASN A 117 26.47 19.13 1.30
C ASN A 117 25.91 17.73 1.59
N PHE A 118 25.15 17.22 0.62
CA PHE A 118 24.56 15.88 0.65
C PHE A 118 25.68 14.87 0.32
N THR A 119 26.00 13.97 1.26
CA THR A 119 26.82 12.77 0.98
C THR A 119 25.97 11.55 1.33
N VAL A 120 25.39 10.91 0.32
CA VAL A 120 24.72 9.62 0.45
C VAL A 120 25.79 8.57 0.76
N GLY A 121 25.79 8.06 1.99
CA GLY A 121 26.62 6.93 2.41
C GLY A 121 25.79 5.66 2.53
N ASN A 122 25.99 4.75 1.56
CA ASN A 122 25.88 3.29 1.63
C ASN A 122 24.57 2.68 2.19
N ILE A 123 23.71 2.20 1.31
CA ILE A 123 22.62 1.26 1.68
C ILE A 123 23.21 -0.15 1.61
N ASP A 124 23.36 -0.80 2.76
CA ASP A 124 23.71 -2.21 2.87
C ASP A 124 22.39 -3.01 2.88
N ASN A 125 22.10 -3.74 1.80
CA ASN A 125 20.96 -4.64 1.70
C ASN A 125 21.48 -6.07 1.80
N ASP A 126 21.34 -6.69 2.96
CA ASP A 126 21.77 -8.06 3.22
C ASP A 126 20.67 -9.02 2.76
N VAL A 127 20.92 -9.78 1.69
CA VAL A 127 20.05 -10.89 1.24
C VAL A 127 20.79 -12.19 1.49
N VAL A 128 20.37 -12.91 2.53
CA VAL A 128 20.83 -14.27 2.81
C VAL A 128 20.00 -15.25 1.99
N VAL A 129 20.64 -15.98 1.08
CA VAL A 129 20.08 -17.19 0.44
C VAL A 129 20.98 -18.36 0.84
N TYR A 130 20.39 -19.40 1.41
CA TYR A 130 21.07 -20.63 1.86
C TYR A 130 21.61 -21.48 0.72
#